data_AF-A0A2T5IKM9-F1
#
_entry.id   AF-A0A2T5IKM9-F1
#
_cell.length_a   1.000
_cell.length_b   1.000
_cell.length_c   1.000
_cell.angle_alpha   90.00
_cell.angle_beta   90.00
_cell.angle_gamma   90.00
#
_symmetry.space_group_name_H-M   'P 1'
#
loop_
_entity.id
_entity.type
_entity.pdbx_description
1 polymer ?
#
loop_
_entity_poly.entity_id
_entity_poly.type
_entity_poly.pdbx_seq_one_letter_code
_entity_poly.pdbx_strand_id
1 'polypeptide(L)'
;MFISLSAALPVEAQNRISLPRTSLGPNDIAVIINENDPLSRQIGNYYLQARQIPETNIIKLRFSSKLSIITPKEFKQLKATIDQLTPEHVQAFAVAWTTPYRVGCMSLTSALAFGFDKKYCAEPCGSTALSPYFNSSSLYPYDDYKLELSPFGGHFFHGVERVSTCESGLQFIAI
;
A
#
# COMPACT_ATOMS: atom_id res chain seq x y z
N MET A 1 -74.08 -5.88 -4.01
CA MET A 1 -72.96 -6.14 -4.96
C MET A 1 -71.78 -5.32 -4.45
N PHE A 2 -70.88 -5.92 -3.66
CA PHE A 2 -69.75 -5.21 -3.06
C PHE A 2 -68.55 -5.32 -3.99
N ILE A 3 -68.00 -4.17 -4.40
CA ILE A 3 -66.80 -4.08 -5.23
C ILE A 3 -65.60 -4.03 -4.28
N SER A 4 -64.84 -5.11 -4.20
CA SER A 4 -63.56 -5.13 -3.48
C SER A 4 -62.48 -4.51 -4.36
N LEU A 5 -61.94 -3.37 -3.91
CA LEU A 5 -60.78 -2.72 -4.53
C LEU A 5 -59.51 -3.34 -3.92
N SER A 6 -58.83 -4.19 -4.66
CA SER A 6 -57.52 -4.72 -4.27
C SER A 6 -56.45 -3.66 -4.52
N ALA A 7 -55.86 -3.11 -3.45
CA ALA A 7 -54.66 -2.30 -3.56
C ALA A 7 -53.45 -3.23 -3.80
N ALA A 8 -52.74 -3.03 -4.90
CA ALA A 8 -51.44 -3.67 -5.13
C ALA A 8 -50.37 -2.97 -4.30
N LEU A 9 -49.70 -3.70 -3.40
CA LEU A 9 -48.54 -3.22 -2.69
C LEU A 9 -47.32 -3.20 -3.63
N PRO A 10 -46.44 -2.18 -3.56
CA PRO A 10 -45.22 -2.17 -4.33
C PRO A 10 -44.29 -3.28 -3.83
N VAL A 11 -43.82 -4.12 -4.75
CA VAL A 11 -42.76 -5.11 -4.48
C VAL A 11 -41.45 -4.34 -4.40
N GLU A 12 -40.92 -4.19 -3.19
CA GLU A 12 -39.60 -3.61 -2.97
C GLU A 12 -38.54 -4.67 -3.28
N ALA A 13 -37.78 -4.46 -4.36
CA ALA A 13 -36.73 -5.36 -4.80
C ALA A 13 -35.52 -5.27 -3.84
N GLN A 14 -35.60 -5.98 -2.71
CA GLN A 14 -34.48 -6.15 -1.80
C GLN A 14 -33.79 -7.49 -2.06
N ASN A 15 -32.72 -7.44 -2.86
CA ASN A 15 -31.51 -8.17 -2.51
C ASN A 15 -30.33 -7.59 -3.30
N ARG A 16 -29.63 -6.60 -2.74
CA ARG A 16 -28.27 -6.33 -3.18
C ARG A 16 -27.42 -7.50 -2.69
N ILE A 17 -27.12 -8.45 -3.58
CA ILE A 17 -26.12 -9.48 -3.31
C ILE A 17 -24.79 -8.76 -3.05
N SER A 18 -24.40 -8.66 -1.77
CA SER A 18 -23.09 -8.14 -1.38
C SER A 18 -22.11 -9.29 -1.52
N LEU A 19 -21.33 -9.28 -2.60
CA LEU A 19 -20.25 -10.23 -2.77
C LEU A 19 -19.15 -9.90 -1.73
N PRO A 20 -18.55 -10.92 -1.09
CA PRO A 20 -17.40 -10.70 -0.23
C PRO A 20 -16.30 -10.00 -1.03
N ARG A 21 -15.60 -9.03 -0.42
CA ARG A 21 -14.48 -8.36 -1.06
C ARG A 21 -13.48 -9.42 -1.54
N THR A 22 -12.95 -9.27 -2.75
CA THR A 22 -11.96 -10.20 -3.32
C THR A 22 -10.64 -9.52 -3.65
N SER A 23 -10.56 -8.19 -3.57
CA SER A 23 -9.38 -7.40 -3.90
C SER A 23 -9.41 -6.01 -3.29
N LEU A 24 -8.24 -5.40 -3.10
CA LEU A 24 -8.09 -3.99 -2.76
C LEU A 24 -8.55 -3.11 -3.94
N GLY A 25 -9.37 -2.10 -3.65
CA GLY A 25 -9.80 -1.08 -4.60
C GLY A 25 -9.02 0.23 -4.47
N PRO A 26 -9.30 1.22 -5.33
CA PRO A 26 -8.61 2.52 -5.30
C PRO A 26 -8.72 3.24 -3.95
N ASN A 27 -9.85 3.06 -3.24
CA ASN A 27 -10.05 3.65 -1.93
C ASN A 27 -9.16 3.03 -0.85
N ASP A 28 -8.72 1.78 -1.01
CA ASP A 28 -7.92 1.09 -0.01
C ASP A 28 -6.40 1.36 -0.19
N ILE A 29 -6.01 2.20 -1.17
CA ILE A 29 -4.61 2.49 -1.52
C ILE A 29 -4.31 3.96 -1.24
N ALA A 30 -3.17 4.24 -0.58
CA ALA A 30 -2.60 5.59 -0.51
C ALA A 30 -1.34 5.74 -1.35
N VAL A 31 -1.16 6.93 -1.93
CA VAL A 31 0.03 7.28 -2.73
C VAL A 31 0.92 8.20 -1.93
N ILE A 32 2.17 7.79 -1.72
CA ILE A 32 3.14 8.57 -0.96
C ILE A 32 4.07 9.32 -1.93
N ILE A 33 4.12 10.65 -1.80
CA ILE A 33 4.84 11.55 -2.70
C ILE A 33 5.88 12.34 -1.91
N ASN A 34 7.12 12.40 -2.42
CA ASN A 34 8.14 13.31 -1.92
C ASN A 34 8.04 14.66 -2.66
N GLU A 35 7.59 15.70 -1.97
CA GLU A 35 7.41 17.03 -2.56
C GLU A 35 8.74 17.68 -2.98
N ASN A 36 9.87 17.25 -2.40
CA ASN A 36 11.19 17.75 -2.77
C ASN A 36 11.74 17.10 -4.05
N ASP A 37 11.08 16.07 -4.59
CA ASP A 37 11.45 15.40 -5.83
C ASP A 37 10.41 15.72 -6.93
N PRO A 38 10.76 16.51 -7.97
CA PRO A 38 9.86 16.80 -9.08
C PRO A 38 9.36 15.55 -9.81
N LEU A 39 10.21 14.52 -9.95
CA LEU A 39 9.82 13.28 -10.60
C LEU A 39 8.80 12.53 -9.74
N SER A 40 9.01 12.51 -8.42
CA SER A 40 8.06 11.93 -7.48
C SER A 40 6.67 12.57 -7.59
N ARG A 41 6.61 13.90 -7.66
CA ARG A 41 5.35 14.63 -7.85
C ARG A 41 4.66 14.26 -9.17
N GLN A 42 5.42 14.17 -10.26
CA GLN A 42 4.88 13.82 -11.58
C GLN A 42 4.31 12.40 -11.59
N ILE A 43 5.07 11.43 -11.05
CA ILE A 43 4.66 10.02 -10.98
C ILE A 43 3.43 9.87 -10.09
N GLY A 44 3.43 10.46 -8.90
CA GLY A 44 2.30 10.38 -7.98
C GLY A 44 1.02 10.93 -8.61
N ASN A 45 1.10 12.11 -9.24
CA ASN A 45 -0.05 12.71 -9.94
C ASN A 45 -0.56 11.82 -11.08
N TYR A 46 0.34 11.28 -11.90
CA TYR A 46 -0.04 10.35 -12.96
C TYR A 46 -0.77 9.12 -12.39
N TYR A 47 -0.26 8.55 -11.30
CA TYR A 47 -0.81 7.33 -10.72
C TYR A 47 -2.20 7.51 -10.13
N LEU A 48 -2.42 8.62 -9.43
CA LEU A 48 -3.74 8.97 -8.89
C LEU A 48 -4.79 9.00 -9.99
N GLN A 49 -4.47 9.61 -11.13
CA GLN A 49 -5.38 9.69 -12.28
C GLN A 49 -5.57 8.32 -12.94
N ALA A 50 -4.48 7.58 -13.16
CA ALA A 50 -4.52 6.28 -13.84
C ALA A 50 -5.29 5.21 -13.05
N ARG A 51 -5.25 5.26 -11.71
CA ARG A 51 -5.89 4.29 -10.82
C ARG A 51 -7.15 4.80 -10.12
N GLN A 52 -7.57 6.03 -10.40
CA GLN A 52 -8.76 6.65 -9.79
C GLN A 52 -8.69 6.65 -8.25
N ILE A 53 -7.48 6.85 -7.71
CA ILE A 53 -7.26 6.92 -6.26
C ILE A 53 -7.73 8.29 -5.78
N PRO A 54 -8.55 8.38 -4.73
CA PRO A 54 -9.08 9.65 -4.25
C PRO A 54 -7.96 10.54 -3.69
N GLU A 55 -8.10 11.86 -3.86
CA GLU A 55 -7.10 12.82 -3.39
C GLU A 55 -6.90 12.80 -1.87
N THR A 56 -7.90 12.32 -1.13
CA THR A 56 -7.81 12.10 0.33
C THR A 56 -6.78 11.04 0.71
N ASN A 57 -6.38 10.19 -0.24
CA ASN A 57 -5.40 9.13 -0.03
C ASN A 57 -3.99 9.52 -0.51
N ILE A 58 -3.70 10.83 -0.60
CA ILE A 58 -2.36 11.33 -0.95
C ILE A 58 -1.60 11.68 0.33
N ILE A 59 -0.47 11.02 0.54
CA ILE A 59 0.46 11.33 1.63
C ILE A 59 1.63 12.12 1.06
N LYS A 60 1.68 13.42 1.35
CA LYS A 60 2.76 14.32 0.91
C LYS A 60 3.82 14.43 1.99
N LEU A 61 5.06 14.12 1.64
CA LEU A 61 6.21 14.16 2.53
C LEU A 61 7.30 15.08 1.98
N ARG A 62 8.16 15.58 2.88
CA ARG A 62 9.34 16.37 2.51
C ARG A 62 10.58 15.78 3.16
N PHE A 63 11.45 15.19 2.35
CA PHE A 63 12.75 14.70 2.80
C PHE A 63 13.80 14.85 1.70
N SER A 64 15.08 14.72 2.07
CA SER A 64 16.18 14.81 1.12
C SER A 64 16.24 13.55 0.24
N SER A 65 16.16 13.74 -1.08
CA SER A 65 16.36 12.69 -2.09
C SER A 65 17.82 12.53 -2.51
N LYS A 66 18.77 13.23 -1.85
CA LYS A 66 20.18 13.24 -2.25
C LYS A 66 20.94 11.97 -1.86
N LEU A 67 20.48 11.28 -0.83
CA LEU A 67 21.11 10.07 -0.32
C LEU A 67 20.29 8.85 -0.74
N SER A 68 20.98 7.78 -1.10
CA SER A 68 20.38 6.48 -1.43
C SER A 68 19.91 5.72 -0.18
N ILE A 69 20.48 6.05 0.99
CA ILE A 69 20.26 5.35 2.25
C ILE A 69 19.77 6.37 3.29
N ILE A 70 18.66 6.06 3.95
CA ILE A 70 18.19 6.74 5.16
C ILE A 70 18.58 5.91 6.39
N THR A 71 18.95 6.56 7.49
CA THR A 71 19.26 5.83 8.72
C THR A 71 18.00 5.26 9.37
N PRO A 72 18.09 4.18 10.16
CA PRO A 72 16.93 3.65 10.89
C PRO A 72 16.23 4.66 11.79
N LYS A 73 17.00 5.61 12.35
CA LYS A 73 16.47 6.68 13.20
C LYS A 73 15.62 7.67 12.39
N GLU A 74 16.14 8.13 11.26
CA GLU A 74 15.40 9.02 10.35
C GLU A 74 14.18 8.31 9.76
N PHE A 75 14.31 7.03 9.39
CA PHE A 75 13.19 6.24 8.90
C PHE A 75 12.09 6.09 9.96
N LYS A 76 12.44 5.87 11.23
CA LYS A 76 11.45 5.80 12.31
C LYS A 76 10.62 7.08 12.42
N GLN A 77 11.25 8.24 12.24
CA GLN A 77 10.56 9.53 12.23
C GLN A 77 9.68 9.68 10.99
N LEU A 78 10.21 9.30 9.82
CA LEU A 78 9.46 9.33 8.56
C LEU A 78 8.23 8.43 8.60
N LYS A 79 8.38 7.20 9.11
CA LYS A 79 7.30 6.21 9.25
C LYS A 79 6.22 6.71 10.21
N ALA A 80 6.58 7.30 11.35
CA ALA A 80 5.60 7.89 12.26
C ALA A 80 4.76 8.99 11.59
N THR A 81 5.38 9.83 10.75
CA THR A 81 4.66 10.83 9.95
C THR A 81 3.75 10.19 8.91
N ILE A 82 4.21 9.14 8.21
CA ILE A 82 3.38 8.38 7.26
C ILE A 82 2.16 7.81 7.98
N ASP A 83 2.36 7.16 9.12
CA ASP A 83 1.30 6.48 9.88
C ASP A 83 0.26 7.48 10.40
N GLN A 84 0.71 8.66 10.83
CA GLN A 84 -0.17 9.74 11.25
C GLN A 84 -1.01 10.32 10.11
N LEU A 85 -0.44 10.40 8.90
CA LEU A 85 -1.13 10.95 7.73
C LEU A 85 -1.99 9.92 7.00
N THR A 86 -1.86 8.64 7.35
CA THR A 86 -2.56 7.55 6.69
C THR A 86 -4.02 7.47 7.19
N PRO A 87 -5.00 7.59 6.29
CA PRO A 87 -6.40 7.36 6.65
C PRO A 87 -6.63 5.91 7.11
N GLU A 88 -7.52 5.71 8.09
CA GLU A 88 -7.77 4.39 8.70
C GLU A 88 -8.21 3.31 7.71
N HIS A 89 -8.85 3.69 6.60
CA HIS A 89 -9.34 2.73 5.61
C HIS A 89 -8.28 2.21 4.64
N VAL A 90 -7.05 2.76 4.68
CA VAL A 90 -5.97 2.39 3.77
C VAL A 90 -5.34 1.06 4.18
N GLN A 91 -5.12 0.19 3.20
CA GLN A 91 -4.55 -1.14 3.37
C GLN A 91 -3.19 -1.30 2.66
N ALA A 92 -2.86 -0.40 1.73
CA ALA A 92 -1.66 -0.49 0.91
C ALA A 92 -1.11 0.88 0.50
N PHE A 93 0.20 0.94 0.27
CA PHE A 93 0.94 2.12 -0.14
C PHE A 93 1.58 1.98 -1.52
N ALA A 94 1.22 2.86 -2.44
CA ALA A 94 1.97 3.11 -3.66
C ALA A 94 3.03 4.18 -3.40
N VAL A 95 4.31 3.81 -3.50
CA VAL A 95 5.44 4.68 -3.17
C VAL A 95 5.97 5.30 -4.45
N ALA A 96 5.83 6.62 -4.58
CA ALA A 96 6.13 7.34 -5.81
C ALA A 96 7.47 8.09 -5.75
N TRP A 97 8.56 7.56 -5.18
CA TRP A 97 9.88 8.22 -5.22
C TRP A 97 11.04 7.26 -5.49
N THR A 98 12.15 7.81 -5.99
CA THR A 98 13.33 7.05 -6.46
C THR A 98 14.48 7.02 -5.45
N THR A 99 14.52 7.97 -4.51
CA THR A 99 15.52 7.98 -3.43
C THR A 99 14.92 8.59 -2.16
N PRO A 100 15.32 8.12 -0.97
CA PRO A 100 16.22 6.99 -0.70
C PRO A 100 15.53 5.64 -0.98
N TYR A 101 16.33 4.59 -1.22
CA TYR A 101 15.83 3.24 -1.52
C TYR A 101 16.17 2.19 -0.47
N ARG A 102 16.99 2.55 0.51
CA ARG A 102 17.41 1.70 1.63
C ARG A 102 17.18 2.39 2.96
N VAL A 103 16.78 1.62 3.95
CA VAL A 103 16.77 1.98 5.36
C VAL A 103 17.86 1.17 6.05
N GLY A 104 19.02 1.77 6.30
CA GLY A 104 20.20 1.04 6.75
C GLY A 104 20.52 -0.16 5.85
N CYS A 105 20.38 -1.38 6.38
CA CYS A 105 20.61 -2.63 5.65
C CYS A 105 19.38 -3.19 4.90
N MET A 106 18.18 -2.66 5.15
CA MET A 106 16.91 -3.14 4.61
C MET A 106 16.49 -2.34 3.37
N SER A 107 15.74 -2.93 2.44
CA SER A 107 15.09 -2.16 1.36
C SER A 107 14.01 -1.25 1.96
N LEU A 108 13.76 -0.09 1.33
CA LEU A 108 12.74 0.84 1.79
C LEU A 108 11.33 0.21 1.78
N THR A 109 10.97 -0.47 0.70
CA THR A 109 9.64 -1.09 0.55
C THR A 109 9.37 -2.11 1.66
N SER A 110 10.38 -2.93 2.00
CA SER A 110 10.24 -3.86 3.11
C SER A 110 10.16 -3.11 4.44
N ALA A 111 10.97 -2.07 4.64
CA ALA A 111 10.97 -1.31 5.87
C ALA A 111 9.63 -0.60 6.10
N LEU A 112 8.95 -0.15 5.05
CA LEU A 112 7.57 0.34 5.11
C LEU A 112 6.63 -0.81 5.50
N ALA A 113 6.66 -1.92 4.75
CA ALA A 113 5.75 -3.05 4.97
C ALA A 113 5.83 -3.64 6.38
N PHE A 114 7.03 -3.94 6.87
CA PHE A 114 7.26 -4.70 8.10
C PHE A 114 7.74 -3.85 9.29
N GLY A 115 8.02 -2.57 9.06
CA GLY A 115 8.89 -1.80 9.94
C GLY A 115 10.37 -2.18 9.78
N PHE A 116 11.26 -1.29 10.19
CA PHE A 116 12.69 -1.59 10.18
C PHE A 116 13.03 -2.61 11.29
N ASP A 117 13.49 -3.79 10.89
CA ASP A 117 13.99 -4.82 11.78
C ASP A 117 15.22 -5.49 11.14
N LYS A 118 16.30 -5.64 11.93
CA LYS A 118 17.55 -6.25 11.47
C LYS A 118 17.36 -7.70 11.00
N LYS A 119 16.30 -8.40 11.42
CA LYS A 119 16.00 -9.76 10.94
C LYS A 119 15.68 -9.83 9.44
N TYR A 120 15.29 -8.70 8.84
CA TYR A 120 15.05 -8.59 7.40
C TYR A 120 16.26 -7.98 6.65
N CYS A 121 17.38 -7.78 7.34
CA CYS A 121 18.63 -7.46 6.68
C CYS A 121 19.24 -8.76 6.15
N ALA A 122 19.10 -8.97 4.84
CA ALA A 122 19.81 -10.05 4.16
C ALA A 122 21.15 -9.54 3.60
N GLU A 123 22.15 -10.40 3.67
CA GLU A 123 23.34 -10.29 2.82
C GLU A 123 22.91 -10.19 1.34
N PRO A 124 23.72 -9.58 0.46
CA PRO A 124 23.43 -9.58 -0.98
C PRO A 124 23.11 -11.00 -1.46
N CYS A 125 21.91 -11.19 -2.01
CA CYS A 125 21.41 -12.50 -2.47
C CYS A 125 21.06 -13.52 -1.37
N GLY A 126 20.94 -13.09 -0.11
CA GLY A 126 20.37 -13.88 0.97
C GLY A 126 18.84 -13.84 1.01
N SER A 127 18.24 -14.89 1.58
CA SER A 127 16.81 -14.88 1.93
C SER A 127 16.59 -14.09 3.23
N THR A 128 15.55 -13.26 3.28
CA THR A 128 15.08 -12.65 4.53
C THR A 128 14.13 -13.58 5.29
N ALA A 129 13.75 -13.18 6.51
CA ALA A 129 12.65 -13.80 7.23
C ALA A 129 11.34 -13.82 6.41
N LEU A 130 10.52 -14.84 6.65
CA LEU A 130 9.21 -15.03 6.01
C LEU A 130 8.24 -13.91 6.40
N SER A 131 7.36 -13.53 5.48
CA SER A 131 6.22 -12.66 5.79
C SER A 131 5.09 -13.44 6.47
N PRO A 132 4.57 -12.99 7.62
CA PRO A 132 3.42 -13.60 8.29
C PRO A 132 2.13 -13.60 7.45
N TYR A 133 2.02 -12.65 6.51
CA TYR A 133 0.85 -12.52 5.63
C TYR A 133 0.91 -13.47 4.42
N PHE A 134 2.11 -13.93 4.03
CA PHE A 134 2.25 -14.76 2.85
C PHE A 134 1.45 -16.06 2.99
N ASN A 135 0.64 -16.37 1.96
CA ASN A 135 -0.27 -17.52 1.93
C ASN A 135 -1.37 -17.49 3.01
N SER A 136 -1.63 -16.33 3.62
CA SER A 136 -2.79 -16.15 4.49
C SER A 136 -4.06 -15.95 3.66
N SER A 137 -5.21 -16.33 4.22
CA SER A 137 -6.53 -16.08 3.61
C SER A 137 -7.09 -14.69 3.94
N SER A 138 -6.29 -13.83 4.59
CA SER A 138 -6.72 -12.48 4.97
C SER A 138 -6.76 -11.55 3.77
N LEU A 139 -7.73 -10.63 3.77
CA LEU A 139 -7.90 -9.59 2.76
C LEU A 139 -7.60 -8.19 3.31
N TYR A 140 -7.17 -8.10 4.57
CA TYR A 140 -6.89 -6.85 5.28
C TYR A 140 -5.47 -6.91 5.87
N PRO A 141 -4.43 -6.75 5.04
CA PRO A 141 -3.04 -6.91 5.46
C PRO A 141 -2.66 -5.98 6.62
N TYR A 142 -3.17 -4.75 6.60
CA TYR A 142 -2.87 -3.77 7.64
C TYR A 142 -3.68 -4.05 8.91
N ASP A 143 -4.96 -4.36 8.80
CA ASP A 143 -5.78 -4.59 9.99
C ASP A 143 -5.38 -5.87 10.72
N ASP A 144 -5.14 -6.95 9.97
CA ASP A 144 -4.90 -8.29 10.52
C ASP A 144 -3.42 -8.52 10.88
N TYR A 145 -2.48 -7.94 10.12
CA TYR A 145 -1.04 -8.19 10.29
C TYR A 145 -0.19 -6.95 10.51
N LYS A 146 -0.80 -5.75 10.52
CA LYS A 146 -0.08 -4.46 10.55
C LYS A 146 0.95 -4.36 9.42
N LEU A 147 0.62 -4.98 8.29
CA LEU A 147 1.47 -5.05 7.11
C LEU A 147 0.97 -4.09 6.05
N GLU A 148 1.85 -3.20 5.60
CA GLU A 148 1.55 -2.31 4.47
C GLU A 148 2.00 -2.96 3.17
N LEU A 149 1.06 -3.31 2.30
CA LEU A 149 1.40 -3.83 0.97
C LEU A 149 1.75 -2.70 0.00
N SER A 150 2.59 -2.97 -0.99
CA SER A 150 2.82 -2.03 -2.10
C SER A 150 2.30 -2.62 -3.40
N PRO A 151 1.29 -2.04 -4.08
CA PRO A 151 0.65 -2.66 -5.22
C PRO A 151 1.49 -2.55 -6.51
N PHE A 152 1.99 -3.67 -7.02
CA PHE A 152 2.61 -3.83 -8.34
C PHE A 152 1.68 -4.62 -9.29
N GLY A 153 1.30 -3.99 -10.40
CA GLY A 153 0.96 -4.62 -11.68
C GLY A 153 -0.02 -5.81 -11.71
N GLY A 154 -1.30 -5.53 -12.03
CA GLY A 154 -2.18 -6.39 -12.85
C GLY A 154 -2.62 -7.76 -12.33
N HIS A 155 -1.89 -8.39 -11.44
CA HIS A 155 -2.22 -9.67 -10.82
C HIS A 155 -1.98 -9.58 -9.31
N PHE A 156 -3.09 -9.65 -8.59
CA PHE A 156 -3.27 -10.00 -7.18
C PHE A 156 -2.01 -10.26 -6.36
N PHE A 157 -1.82 -9.46 -5.30
CA PHE A 157 -0.85 -9.71 -4.24
C PHE A 157 -1.18 -11.03 -3.55
N HIS A 158 -0.50 -12.11 -3.94
CA HIS A 158 -0.05 -13.08 -2.96
C HIS A 158 1.08 -12.38 -2.20
N GLY A 159 1.06 -12.43 -0.86
CA GLY A 159 2.01 -11.69 -0.02
C GLY A 159 3.47 -11.82 -0.46
N VAL A 160 4.32 -10.90 -0.02
CA VAL A 160 5.77 -11.04 -0.27
C VAL A 160 6.30 -12.19 0.61
N GLU A 161 6.50 -13.40 0.06
CA GLU A 161 6.98 -14.57 0.82
C GLU A 161 8.33 -14.31 1.51
N ARG A 162 9.27 -13.75 0.73
CA ARG A 162 10.63 -13.37 1.12
C ARG A 162 11.04 -12.14 0.32
N VAL A 163 11.92 -11.31 0.88
CA VAL A 163 12.52 -10.16 0.21
C VAL A 163 13.97 -10.52 -0.11
N SER A 164 14.28 -10.91 -1.35
CA SER A 164 15.68 -11.13 -1.74
C SER A 164 16.34 -9.81 -2.13
N THR A 165 17.49 -9.46 -1.53
CA THR A 165 18.26 -8.23 -1.79
C THR A 165 19.17 -8.32 -3.04
N CYS A 166 18.95 -9.32 -3.90
CA CYS A 166 19.85 -9.72 -4.97
C CYS A 166 19.81 -8.79 -6.20
N GLU A 167 18.76 -7.97 -6.35
CA GLU A 167 18.73 -6.96 -7.40
C GLU A 167 19.33 -5.64 -6.90
N SER A 168 20.61 -5.49 -7.20
CA SER A 168 21.29 -4.20 -7.26
C SER A 168 20.55 -3.28 -8.24
N GLY A 169 19.81 -2.31 -7.72
CA GLY A 169 19.41 -1.11 -8.47
C GLY A 169 18.03 -1.12 -9.10
N LEU A 170 17.24 -2.18 -8.99
CA LEU A 170 15.81 -2.14 -9.34
C LEU A 170 15.00 -1.91 -8.06
N GLN A 171 14.92 -0.65 -7.66
CA GLN A 171 13.67 -0.22 -7.04
C GLN A 171 12.61 -0.43 -8.10
N PHE A 172 11.81 -1.48 -7.96
CA PHE A 172 10.58 -1.52 -8.70
C PHE A 172 9.79 -0.30 -8.26
N ILE A 173 9.69 0.66 -9.16
CA ILE A 173 8.75 1.75 -9.11
C ILE A 173 7.41 1.09 -9.46
N ALA A 174 6.58 0.84 -8.44
CA ALA A 174 5.21 0.39 -8.64
C ALA A 174 4.43 1.62 -9.03
N ILE A 175 4.21 1.80 -10.32
CA ILE A 175 3.08 2.56 -10.81
C ILE A 175 2.08 1.49 -11.29
#